data_AF-A0A3C0Q4U1-F1
#
_entry.id   AF-A0A3C0Q4U1-F1
#
_cell.length_a   1.000
_cell.length_b   1.000
_cell.length_c   1.000
_cell.angle_alpha   90.00
_cell.angle_beta   90.00
_cell.angle_gamma   90.00
#
_symmetry.space_group_name_H-M   'P 1'
#
loop_
_entity.id
_entity.type
_entity.pdbx_description
1 polymer ?
#
loop_
_entity_poly.entity_id
_entity_poly.type
_entity_poly.pdbx_seq_one_letter_code
_entity_poly.pdbx_strand_id
1 'polypeptide(L)'
;FQSVRLNLRDNLEKLNQYRGISLLPVRGDVDSFTRNRVLIDRNYFMGLATLAKDLHVASAIGYLEEMYMGLSGEILYRPFDQNWAVGIETALAFKRDPYSFSALAPNGDHILSGFLNGYYEVPNTGTTIKASAGRFLAGDVGGTVGISNQFKNGVILSASLSASNYADRDVYGGKTNVYTGIQLSLPLGSLSFMPEGSRMVTTATPLGRDTAQRLDNPTNLYERTESLSYRHITRHWSQFSPDRNRQP
;
A
#
# COMPACT_ATOMS: atom_id res chain seq x y z
N PHE A 1 9.25 6.90 3.88
CA PHE A 1 10.58 6.99 3.25
C PHE A 1 10.48 8.03 2.16
N GLN A 2 11.48 8.90 2.03
CA GLN A 2 11.57 9.78 0.87
C GLN A 2 12.26 9.03 -0.27
N SER A 3 11.76 9.17 -1.50
CA SER A 3 12.29 8.48 -2.67
C SER A 3 12.35 9.40 -3.88
N VAL A 4 13.41 9.23 -4.66
CA VAL A 4 13.58 9.81 -6.00
C VAL A 4 13.71 8.66 -6.98
N ARG A 5 12.94 8.72 -8.06
CA ARG A 5 12.96 7.74 -9.14
C ARG A 5 13.84 8.25 -10.27
N LEU A 6 14.77 7.39 -10.70
CA LEU A 6 15.56 7.58 -11.92
C LEU A 6 15.07 6.58 -12.97
N ASN A 7 14.41 7.06 -14.03
CA ASN A 7 14.03 6.19 -15.14
C ASN A 7 15.20 6.07 -16.14
N LEU A 8 15.72 4.84 -16.30
CA LEU A 8 16.78 4.54 -17.27
C LEU A 8 16.20 4.04 -18.59
N ARG A 9 15.19 3.16 -18.51
CA ARG A 9 14.45 2.56 -19.61
C ARG A 9 13.11 2.05 -19.08
N ASP A 10 12.09 2.09 -19.92
CA ASP A 10 10.80 1.45 -19.68
C ASP A 10 10.25 0.82 -20.97
N ASN A 11 9.18 0.03 -20.83
CA ASN A 11 8.46 -0.60 -21.93
C ASN A 11 6.96 -0.26 -21.88
N LEU A 12 6.61 0.90 -21.30
CA LEU A 12 5.22 1.30 -21.06
C LEU A 12 4.58 2.01 -22.26
N GLU A 13 5.34 2.31 -23.31
CA GLU A 13 4.86 3.00 -24.51
C GLU A 13 3.63 2.35 -25.15
N LYS A 14 3.51 1.01 -25.05
CA LYS A 14 2.38 0.25 -25.60
C LYS A 14 1.16 0.23 -24.68
N LEU A 15 1.29 0.63 -23.41
CA LEU A 15 0.19 0.62 -22.46
C LEU A 15 -0.95 1.54 -22.92
N ASN A 16 -0.62 2.63 -23.59
CA ASN A 16 -1.60 3.56 -24.17
C ASN A 16 -2.51 2.91 -25.23
N GLN A 17 -2.09 1.80 -25.84
CA GLN A 17 -2.86 1.10 -26.88
C GLN A 17 -3.93 0.18 -26.26
N TYR A 18 -3.70 -0.29 -25.02
CA TYR A 18 -4.58 -1.24 -24.33
C TYR A 18 -5.47 -0.58 -23.29
N ARG A 19 -5.21 0.68 -22.92
CA ARG A 19 -6.04 1.43 -21.96
C ARG A 19 -7.22 2.13 -22.65
N GLY A 20 -8.33 2.23 -21.94
CA GLY A 20 -9.43 3.13 -22.33
C GLY A 20 -8.99 4.59 -22.28
N ILE A 21 -9.64 5.44 -23.08
CA ILE A 21 -9.53 6.89 -22.90
C ILE A 21 -10.28 7.25 -21.62
N SER A 22 -9.55 7.74 -20.61
CA SER A 22 -10.11 8.28 -19.37
C SER A 22 -9.86 9.77 -19.33
N LEU A 23 -10.89 10.55 -19.00
CA LEU A 23 -10.77 11.99 -18.79
C LEU A 23 -10.02 12.30 -17.49
N LEU A 24 -10.08 11.39 -16.51
CA LEU A 24 -9.44 11.50 -15.20
C LEU A 24 -8.66 10.20 -14.92
N PRO A 25 -7.53 9.97 -15.62
CA PRO A 25 -6.76 8.74 -15.44
C PRO A 25 -6.15 8.68 -14.04
N VAL A 26 -6.28 7.53 -13.39
CA VAL A 26 -5.73 7.28 -12.05
C VAL A 26 -4.35 6.65 -12.14
N ARG A 27 -4.23 5.51 -12.86
CA ARG A 27 -2.95 4.84 -13.15
C ARG A 27 -2.78 4.49 -14.62
N GLY A 28 -3.81 4.68 -15.45
CA GLY A 28 -3.74 4.41 -16.90
C GLY A 28 -2.70 5.26 -17.62
N ASP A 29 -2.44 6.47 -17.15
CA ASP A 29 -1.46 7.40 -17.72
C ASP A 29 -0.03 7.26 -17.16
N VAL A 30 0.30 6.14 -16.51
CA VAL A 30 1.65 5.89 -15.97
C VAL A 30 2.75 6.03 -17.02
N ASP A 31 2.45 5.75 -18.29
CA ASP A 31 3.36 5.97 -19.43
C ASP A 31 3.80 7.45 -19.58
N SER A 32 2.94 8.39 -19.14
CA SER A 32 3.26 9.81 -19.17
C SER A 32 4.20 10.19 -18.03
N PHE A 33 4.05 9.56 -16.87
CA PHE A 33 4.94 9.78 -15.73
C PHE A 33 6.35 9.25 -15.99
N THR A 34 6.51 8.10 -16.66
CA THR A 34 7.85 7.53 -16.94
C THR A 34 8.70 8.40 -17.85
N ARG A 35 8.12 9.29 -18.65
CA ARG A 35 8.89 10.26 -19.47
C ARG A 35 9.79 11.17 -18.63
N ASN A 36 9.47 11.38 -17.36
CA ASN A 36 10.37 12.04 -16.42
C ASN A 36 11.53 11.11 -16.05
N ARG A 37 12.72 11.43 -16.57
CA ARG A 37 13.97 10.73 -16.21
C ARG A 37 14.28 10.83 -14.73
N VAL A 38 14.00 11.97 -14.10
CA VAL A 38 14.14 12.19 -12.66
C VAL A 38 12.81 12.67 -12.12
N LEU A 39 12.27 11.97 -11.13
CA LEU A 39 10.98 12.28 -10.52
C LEU A 39 11.06 12.11 -9.01
N ILE A 40 10.48 13.05 -8.25
CA ILE A 40 10.30 12.87 -6.81
C ILE A 40 9.14 11.90 -6.63
N ASP A 41 9.43 10.66 -6.25
CA ASP A 41 8.41 9.62 -6.13
C ASP A 41 7.63 9.83 -4.84
N ARG A 42 8.33 9.90 -3.70
CA ARG A 42 7.74 10.23 -2.40
C ARG A 42 8.52 11.30 -1.69
N ASN A 43 7.81 12.32 -1.22
CA ASN A 43 8.33 13.35 -0.36
C ASN A 43 7.21 13.88 0.54
N TYR A 44 7.10 13.34 1.75
CA TYR A 44 6.00 13.67 2.67
C TYR A 44 6.47 13.83 4.11
N PHE A 45 5.72 14.59 4.90
CA PHE A 45 5.80 14.59 6.35
C PHE A 45 4.72 13.68 6.91
N MET A 46 5.01 12.97 7.99
CA MET A 46 4.06 12.06 8.62
C MET A 46 4.13 12.19 10.14
N GLY A 47 2.96 12.26 10.78
CA GLY A 47 2.79 12.17 12.22
C GLY A 47 2.06 10.88 12.59
N LEU A 48 2.42 10.28 13.72
CA LEU A 48 1.74 9.13 14.31
C LEU A 48 1.60 9.36 15.80
N ALA A 49 0.44 9.05 16.37
CA ALA A 49 0.18 9.10 17.79
C ALA A 49 -0.72 7.96 18.25
N THR A 50 -0.59 7.55 19.51
CA THR A 50 -1.56 6.69 20.20
C THR A 50 -2.35 7.59 21.14
N LEU A 51 -3.62 7.84 20.84
CA LEU A 51 -4.43 8.83 21.58
C LEU A 51 -5.08 8.24 22.83
N ALA A 52 -5.35 6.94 22.80
CA ALA A 52 -5.88 6.18 23.91
C ALA A 52 -5.37 4.74 23.83
N LYS A 53 -5.67 3.92 24.84
CA LYS A 53 -5.39 2.49 24.78
C LYS A 53 -5.97 1.90 23.49
N ASP A 54 -5.14 1.17 22.75
CA ASP A 54 -5.51 0.47 21.52
C ASP A 54 -5.97 1.37 20.34
N LEU A 55 -5.93 2.71 20.49
CA LEU A 55 -6.37 3.67 19.48
C LEU A 55 -5.18 4.46 18.93
N HIS A 56 -4.87 4.19 17.67
CA HIS A 56 -3.74 4.78 16.95
C HIS A 56 -4.24 5.68 15.83
N VAL A 57 -3.54 6.78 15.60
CA VAL A 57 -3.80 7.71 14.52
C VAL A 57 -2.52 8.03 13.78
N ALA A 58 -2.62 8.22 12.48
CA ALA A 58 -1.53 8.75 11.67
C ALA A 58 -2.08 9.69 10.60
N SER A 59 -1.25 10.64 10.21
CA SER A 59 -1.51 11.51 9.07
C SER A 59 -0.24 11.77 8.29
N ALA A 60 -0.36 11.98 6.99
CA ALA A 60 0.76 12.33 6.13
C ALA A 60 0.35 13.41 5.12
N ILE A 61 1.28 14.31 4.81
CA ILE A 61 1.08 15.39 3.84
C ILE A 61 2.32 15.56 2.95
N GLY A 62 2.09 15.78 1.65
CA GLY A 62 3.14 16.04 0.65
C GLY A 62 2.94 15.22 -0.61
N TYR A 63 4.03 14.81 -1.25
CA TYR A 63 4.03 13.86 -2.36
C TYR A 63 3.93 12.44 -1.80
N LEU A 64 2.70 11.92 -1.79
CA LEU A 64 2.37 10.67 -1.13
C LEU A 64 2.81 9.47 -1.97
N GLU A 65 2.65 9.54 -3.28
CA GLU A 65 3.13 8.56 -4.27
C GLU A 65 3.50 9.24 -5.59
N GLU A 66 4.04 8.46 -6.54
CA GLU A 66 4.47 8.92 -7.86
C GLU A 66 3.45 9.83 -8.56
N MET A 67 2.17 9.44 -8.52
CA MET A 67 1.10 10.10 -9.28
C MET A 67 0.23 11.04 -8.45
N TYR A 68 0.33 10.99 -7.12
CA TYR A 68 -0.54 11.75 -6.22
C TYR A 68 0.23 12.45 -5.11
N MET A 69 -0.12 13.71 -4.90
CA MET A 69 0.23 14.49 -3.71
C MET A 69 -1.04 14.76 -2.89
N GLY A 70 -0.91 15.22 -1.66
CA GLY A 70 -2.05 15.63 -0.85
C GLY A 70 -1.91 15.28 0.62
N LEU A 71 -3.04 14.97 1.24
CA LEU A 71 -3.18 14.63 2.65
C LEU A 71 -3.80 13.24 2.80
N SER A 72 -3.21 12.39 3.63
CA SER A 72 -3.80 11.14 4.07
C SER A 72 -3.91 11.07 5.59
N GLY A 73 -4.92 10.33 6.06
CA GLY A 73 -5.18 10.09 7.46
C GLY A 73 -5.63 8.66 7.70
N GLU A 74 -5.27 8.11 8.85
CA GLU A 74 -5.67 6.79 9.27
C GLU A 74 -5.96 6.78 10.76
N ILE A 75 -7.04 6.12 11.14
CA ILE A 75 -7.40 5.81 12.52
C ILE A 75 -7.52 4.30 12.61
N LEU A 76 -6.84 3.68 13.57
CA LEU A 76 -6.86 2.25 13.80
C LEU A 76 -7.19 1.97 15.26
N TYR A 77 -8.23 1.17 15.47
CA TYR A 77 -8.50 0.52 16.74
C TYR A 77 -8.02 -0.93 16.69
N ARG A 78 -7.02 -1.25 17.52
CA ARG A 78 -6.37 -2.57 17.57
C ARG A 78 -6.18 -2.98 19.03
N PRO A 79 -7.16 -3.68 19.62
CA PRO A 79 -7.04 -4.19 20.99
C PRO A 79 -5.83 -5.11 21.13
N PHE A 80 -5.00 -4.86 22.15
CA PHE A 80 -3.77 -5.64 22.35
C PHE A 80 -4.01 -7.16 22.42
N ASP A 81 -5.01 -7.61 23.19
CA ASP A 81 -5.27 -9.03 23.48
C ASP A 81 -6.22 -9.72 22.49
N GLN A 82 -6.57 -9.05 21.38
CA GLN A 82 -7.47 -9.57 20.36
C GLN A 82 -6.74 -9.85 19.06
N ASN A 83 -7.30 -10.75 18.26
CA ASN A 83 -6.78 -11.11 16.95
C ASN A 83 -7.48 -10.35 15.81
N TRP A 84 -8.07 -9.19 16.09
CA TRP A 84 -8.75 -8.38 15.09
C TRP A 84 -8.41 -6.90 15.27
N ALA A 85 -8.55 -6.13 14.20
CA ALA A 85 -8.45 -4.68 14.22
C ALA A 85 -9.43 -4.07 13.22
N VAL A 86 -9.86 -2.85 13.49
CA VAL A 86 -10.68 -2.07 12.56
C VAL A 86 -10.10 -0.67 12.40
N GLY A 87 -10.14 -0.14 11.20
CA GLY A 87 -9.59 1.18 10.95
C GLY A 87 -10.28 1.90 9.81
N ILE A 88 -10.22 3.21 9.85
CA ILE A 88 -10.70 4.09 8.79
C ILE A 88 -9.47 4.76 8.18
N GLU A 89 -9.42 4.77 6.86
CA GLU A 89 -8.40 5.44 6.08
C GLU A 89 -9.08 6.45 5.17
N THR A 90 -8.54 7.66 5.08
CA THR A 90 -9.03 8.71 4.17
C THR A 90 -7.86 9.41 3.50
N ALA A 91 -8.07 9.87 2.27
CA ALA A 91 -7.11 10.72 1.58
C ALA A 91 -7.79 11.75 0.69
N LEU A 92 -7.33 12.99 0.78
CA LEU A 92 -7.55 14.03 -0.21
C LEU A 92 -6.33 14.04 -1.14
N ALA A 93 -6.48 13.42 -2.30
CA ALA A 93 -5.41 13.20 -3.26
C ALA A 93 -5.57 14.12 -4.46
N PHE A 94 -4.51 14.86 -4.79
CA PHE A 94 -4.38 15.71 -5.96
C PHE A 94 -3.50 14.98 -6.97
N LYS A 95 -4.02 14.80 -8.19
CA LYS A 95 -3.25 14.15 -9.26
C LYS A 95 -2.13 15.11 -9.69
N ARG A 96 -0.93 14.55 -9.81
CA ARG A 96 0.27 15.28 -10.22
C ARG A 96 0.27 15.43 -11.75
N ASP A 97 0.82 16.52 -12.26
CA ASP A 97 0.98 16.74 -13.69
C ASP A 97 2.28 16.08 -14.18
N PRO A 98 2.21 15.00 -14.98
CA PRO A 98 3.41 14.35 -15.50
C PRO A 98 4.23 15.22 -16.46
N TYR A 99 3.66 16.30 -17.02
CA TYR A 99 4.37 17.19 -17.94
C TYR A 99 5.08 18.35 -17.24
N SER A 100 4.80 18.57 -15.96
CA SER A 100 5.52 19.52 -15.13
C SER A 100 6.91 19.01 -14.75
N PHE A 101 7.83 19.92 -14.41
CA PHE A 101 9.19 19.55 -13.98
C PHE A 101 9.15 18.53 -12.83
N SER A 102 9.66 17.33 -13.08
CA SER A 102 9.68 16.20 -12.12
C SER A 102 8.31 15.85 -11.51
N ALA A 103 7.23 16.12 -12.25
CA ALA A 103 5.84 15.95 -11.80
C ALA A 103 5.52 16.64 -10.46
N LEU A 104 6.04 17.86 -10.24
CA LEU A 104 5.87 18.57 -8.98
C LEU A 104 4.58 19.40 -8.91
N ALA A 105 4.00 19.79 -10.05
CA ALA A 105 2.76 20.53 -10.07
C ALA A 105 1.55 19.59 -9.98
N PRO A 106 0.40 20.03 -9.42
CA PRO A 106 -0.87 19.33 -9.61
C PRO A 106 -1.39 19.56 -11.04
N ASN A 107 -2.12 18.59 -11.60
CA ASN A 107 -2.76 18.73 -12.91
C ASN A 107 -4.14 19.44 -12.85
N GLY A 108 -4.66 19.69 -11.65
CA GLY A 108 -5.98 20.29 -11.40
C GLY A 108 -7.02 19.32 -10.83
N ASP A 109 -6.82 18.01 -11.00
CA ASP A 109 -7.74 16.98 -10.54
C ASP A 109 -7.49 16.62 -9.08
N HIS A 110 -8.58 16.39 -8.35
CA HIS A 110 -8.53 15.96 -6.96
C HIS A 110 -9.65 14.97 -6.66
N ILE A 111 -9.37 14.05 -5.74
CA ILE A 111 -10.31 13.03 -5.31
C ILE A 111 -10.25 12.86 -3.79
N LEU A 112 -11.42 12.76 -3.17
CA LEU A 112 -11.57 12.28 -1.82
C LEU A 112 -11.81 10.77 -1.87
N SER A 113 -10.84 10.01 -1.36
CA SER A 113 -10.92 8.55 -1.20
C SER A 113 -11.03 8.18 0.28
N GLY A 114 -11.61 7.03 0.57
CA GLY A 114 -11.68 6.55 1.95
C GLY A 114 -12.23 5.15 2.06
N PHE A 115 -11.76 4.43 3.08
CA PHE A 115 -12.03 3.02 3.31
C PHE A 115 -12.25 2.72 4.78
N LEU A 116 -13.26 1.90 5.05
CA LEU A 116 -13.32 1.12 6.27
C LEU A 116 -12.53 -0.18 6.05
N ASN A 117 -11.66 -0.51 6.99
CA ASN A 117 -10.79 -1.67 6.95
C ASN A 117 -11.04 -2.55 8.18
N GLY A 118 -11.14 -3.85 7.97
CA GLY A 118 -11.15 -4.87 9.01
C GLY A 118 -10.00 -5.84 8.81
N TYR A 119 -9.39 -6.26 9.91
CA TYR A 119 -8.26 -7.18 9.95
C TYR A 119 -8.60 -8.33 10.89
N TYR A 120 -8.22 -9.54 10.50
CA TYR A 120 -8.34 -10.72 11.33
C TYR A 120 -7.08 -11.57 11.22
N GLU A 121 -6.43 -11.79 12.35
CA GLU A 121 -5.25 -12.64 12.49
C GLU A 121 -5.70 -14.05 12.82
N VAL A 122 -5.39 -15.00 11.94
CA VAL A 122 -5.70 -16.40 12.17
C VAL A 122 -4.73 -16.93 13.24
N PRO A 123 -5.23 -17.42 14.38
CA PRO A 123 -4.38 -17.90 15.47
C PRO A 123 -3.40 -18.98 14.99
N ASN A 124 -2.16 -18.95 15.47
CA ASN A 124 -1.13 -19.98 15.25
C ASN A 124 -0.65 -20.19 13.80
N THR A 125 -1.06 -19.39 12.80
CA THR A 125 -0.70 -19.64 11.39
C THR A 125 0.23 -18.58 10.77
N GLY A 126 0.12 -17.32 11.20
CA GLY A 126 0.85 -16.19 10.59
C GLY A 126 0.08 -15.53 9.46
N THR A 127 -1.14 -16.00 9.26
CA THR A 127 -2.07 -15.49 8.29
C THR A 127 -2.85 -14.31 8.87
N THR A 128 -2.94 -13.23 8.10
CA THR A 128 -3.87 -12.11 8.31
C THR A 128 -4.82 -12.05 7.12
N ILE A 129 -6.12 -11.96 7.41
CA ILE A 129 -7.17 -11.63 6.45
C ILE A 129 -7.49 -10.14 6.61
N LYS A 130 -7.56 -9.42 5.50
CA LYS A 130 -7.95 -8.01 5.44
C LYS A 130 -9.17 -7.86 4.55
N ALA A 131 -10.19 -7.16 5.01
CA ALA A 131 -11.32 -6.74 4.20
C ALA A 131 -11.43 -5.21 4.23
N SER A 132 -11.73 -4.61 3.10
CA SER A 132 -11.87 -3.17 2.95
C SER A 132 -13.10 -2.85 2.11
N ALA A 133 -13.82 -1.79 2.45
CA ALA A 133 -14.93 -1.26 1.67
C ALA A 133 -14.89 0.27 1.66
N GLY A 134 -15.11 0.89 0.51
CA GLY A 134 -14.96 2.33 0.39
C GLY A 134 -14.92 2.87 -1.03
N ARG A 135 -14.43 4.10 -1.14
CA ARG A 135 -14.32 4.86 -2.39
C ARG A 135 -12.88 4.93 -2.85
N PHE A 136 -12.62 4.44 -4.05
CA PHE A 136 -11.33 4.41 -4.73
C PHE A 136 -11.00 5.75 -5.40
N LEU A 137 -9.79 5.86 -5.96
CA LEU A 137 -9.25 7.08 -6.57
C LEU A 137 -9.94 7.48 -7.89
N ALA A 138 -10.57 6.55 -8.61
CA ALA A 138 -11.41 6.90 -9.77
C ALA A 138 -12.83 7.35 -9.35
N GLY A 139 -13.08 7.45 -8.04
CA GLY A 139 -14.37 7.82 -7.47
C GLY A 139 -15.39 6.67 -7.41
N ASP A 140 -15.03 5.50 -7.92
CA ASP A 140 -15.78 4.26 -7.83
C ASP A 140 -15.84 3.72 -6.40
N VAL A 141 -16.91 2.99 -6.10
CA VAL A 141 -17.18 2.41 -4.78
C VAL A 141 -17.12 0.90 -4.89
N GLY A 142 -16.47 0.27 -3.92
CA GLY A 142 -16.35 -1.18 -3.89
C GLY A 142 -15.57 -1.66 -2.69
N GLY A 143 -14.94 -2.83 -2.83
CA GLY A 143 -14.23 -3.48 -1.76
C GLY A 143 -13.02 -4.26 -2.20
N THR A 144 -12.22 -4.67 -1.22
CA THR A 144 -11.05 -5.52 -1.42
C THR A 144 -10.98 -6.53 -0.30
N VAL A 145 -10.78 -7.79 -0.64
CA VAL A 145 -10.45 -8.84 0.32
C VAL A 145 -9.04 -9.32 0.01
N GLY A 146 -8.22 -9.45 1.04
CA GLY A 146 -6.86 -9.92 0.94
C GLY A 146 -6.52 -10.92 2.03
N ILE A 147 -5.60 -11.81 1.70
CA ILE A 147 -4.98 -12.75 2.62
C ILE A 147 -3.47 -12.57 2.51
N SER A 148 -2.79 -12.52 3.65
CA SER A 148 -1.34 -12.46 3.72
C SER A 148 -0.84 -13.45 4.73
N ASN A 149 0.19 -14.23 4.40
CA ASN A 149 0.82 -15.15 5.33
C ASN A 149 2.30 -14.84 5.49
N GLN A 150 2.73 -14.63 6.74
CA GLN A 150 4.13 -14.49 7.10
C GLN A 150 4.67 -15.81 7.64
N PHE A 151 5.59 -16.40 6.88
CA PHE A 151 6.26 -17.64 7.25
C PHE A 151 7.37 -17.38 8.29
N LYS A 152 7.78 -18.42 9.02
CA LYS A 152 8.82 -18.34 10.07
C LYS A 152 10.18 -17.85 9.54
N ASN A 153 10.46 -18.05 8.25
CA ASN A 153 11.67 -17.56 7.59
C ASN A 153 11.56 -16.08 7.14
N GLY A 154 10.48 -15.37 7.50
CA GLY A 154 10.27 -13.96 7.18
C GLY A 154 9.74 -13.69 5.77
N VAL A 155 9.53 -14.72 4.95
CA VAL A 155 8.85 -14.61 3.66
C VAL A 155 7.39 -14.21 3.91
N ILE A 156 6.87 -13.30 3.10
CA ILE A 156 5.46 -12.90 3.11
C ILE A 156 4.89 -13.18 1.72
N LEU A 157 3.81 -13.95 1.68
CA LEU A 157 3.00 -14.16 0.47
C LEU A 157 1.62 -13.58 0.69
N SER A 158 1.19 -12.71 -0.22
CA SER A 158 -0.09 -12.02 -0.16
C SER A 158 -0.87 -12.20 -1.45
N ALA A 159 -2.18 -12.36 -1.34
CA ALA A 159 -3.10 -12.35 -2.46
C ALA A 159 -4.30 -11.44 -2.14
N SER A 160 -4.82 -10.75 -3.15
CA SER A 160 -5.96 -9.86 -3.00
C SER A 160 -6.91 -9.94 -4.18
N LEU A 161 -8.19 -9.67 -3.91
CA LEU A 161 -9.24 -9.48 -4.90
C LEU A 161 -9.96 -8.17 -4.59
N SER A 162 -10.01 -7.28 -5.57
CA SER A 162 -10.71 -6.00 -5.52
C SER A 162 -11.86 -5.99 -6.52
N ALA A 163 -13.00 -5.44 -6.14
CA ALA A 163 -14.14 -5.25 -7.02
C ALA A 163 -14.77 -3.88 -6.79
N SER A 164 -15.27 -3.24 -7.85
CA SER A 164 -16.00 -1.97 -7.73
C SER A 164 -17.16 -1.83 -8.71
N ASN A 165 -17.89 -0.74 -8.60
CA ASN A 165 -19.05 -0.44 -9.45
C ASN A 165 -18.69 0.14 -10.83
N TYR A 166 -17.42 0.50 -11.07
CA TYR A 166 -16.93 0.94 -12.39
C TYR A 166 -16.08 -0.16 -13.02
N ALA A 167 -16.05 -0.21 -14.35
CA ALA A 167 -15.29 -1.21 -15.10
C ALA A 167 -14.32 -0.54 -16.07
N ASP A 168 -13.06 -0.99 -16.07
CA ASP A 168 -12.08 -0.62 -17.08
C ASP A 168 -12.12 -1.58 -18.26
N ARG A 169 -11.50 -1.17 -19.38
CA ARG A 169 -11.18 -2.10 -20.46
C ARG A 169 -10.12 -3.09 -19.99
N ASP A 170 -10.32 -4.35 -20.34
CA ASP A 170 -9.30 -5.38 -20.14
C ASP A 170 -8.44 -5.56 -21.41
N VAL A 171 -7.35 -6.32 -21.26
CA VAL A 171 -6.40 -6.62 -22.35
C VAL A 171 -6.98 -7.52 -23.45
N TYR A 172 -8.15 -8.13 -23.22
CA TYR A 172 -8.86 -9.00 -24.15
C TYR A 172 -9.97 -8.26 -24.91
N GLY A 173 -10.07 -6.93 -24.76
CA GLY A 173 -11.07 -6.09 -25.41
C GLY A 173 -12.43 -6.06 -24.72
N GLY A 174 -12.55 -6.72 -23.56
CA GLY A 174 -13.72 -6.70 -22.70
C GLY A 174 -13.70 -5.54 -21.70
N LYS A 175 -14.60 -5.63 -20.72
CA LYS A 175 -14.59 -4.77 -19.53
C LYS A 175 -14.53 -5.63 -18.28
N THR A 176 -13.73 -5.22 -17.31
CA THR A 176 -13.67 -5.85 -16.00
C THR A 176 -13.79 -4.81 -14.90
N ASN A 177 -14.44 -5.19 -13.81
CA ASN A 177 -14.49 -4.45 -12.56
C ASN A 177 -13.94 -5.26 -11.39
N VAL A 178 -13.35 -6.42 -11.66
CA VAL A 178 -12.76 -7.34 -10.68
C VAL A 178 -11.29 -7.54 -11.02
N TYR A 179 -10.44 -7.37 -10.02
CA TYR A 179 -8.99 -7.40 -10.17
C TYR A 179 -8.36 -8.24 -9.08
N THR A 180 -7.35 -9.01 -9.45
CA THR A 180 -6.57 -9.81 -8.51
C THR A 180 -5.14 -9.29 -8.41
N GLY A 181 -4.49 -9.56 -7.29
CA GLY A 181 -3.10 -9.22 -7.06
C GLY A 181 -2.42 -10.31 -6.25
N ILE A 182 -1.16 -10.59 -6.57
CA ILE A 182 -0.29 -11.47 -5.79
C ILE A 182 0.99 -10.70 -5.50
N GLN A 183 1.47 -10.77 -4.26
CA GLN A 183 2.73 -10.16 -3.85
C GLN A 183 3.57 -11.17 -3.07
N LEU A 184 4.83 -11.30 -3.45
CA LEU A 184 5.83 -12.08 -2.74
C LEU A 184 6.89 -11.11 -2.20
N SER A 185 7.17 -11.19 -0.90
CA SER A 185 8.22 -10.43 -0.25
C SER A 185 9.22 -11.36 0.43
N LEU A 186 10.45 -11.37 -0.07
CA LEU A 186 11.55 -12.20 0.40
C LEU A 186 12.54 -11.35 1.20
N PRO A 187 12.87 -11.70 2.46
CA PRO A 187 13.96 -11.05 3.17
C PRO A 187 15.29 -11.43 2.49
N LEU A 188 16.14 -10.45 2.20
CA LEU A 188 17.44 -10.68 1.55
C LEU A 188 18.55 -11.03 2.55
N GLY A 189 18.24 -11.05 3.85
CA GLY A 189 19.18 -11.39 4.92
C GLY A 189 20.36 -10.42 5.03
N SER A 190 21.34 -10.78 5.87
CA SER A 190 22.60 -10.06 6.04
C SER A 190 23.64 -10.45 4.98
N LEU A 191 23.27 -10.38 3.69
CA LEU A 191 24.29 -10.35 2.64
C LEU A 191 25.24 -9.19 2.97
N SER A 192 26.56 -9.40 2.96
CA SER A 192 27.53 -8.42 3.51
C SER A 192 27.44 -6.99 2.95
N PHE A 193 26.76 -6.80 1.81
CA PHE A 193 26.57 -5.52 1.13
C PHE A 193 25.12 -4.99 1.20
N MET A 194 24.19 -5.73 1.80
CA MET A 194 22.80 -5.32 1.94
C MET A 194 22.54 -4.79 3.36
N PRO A 195 21.92 -3.61 3.51
CA PRO A 195 21.48 -3.12 4.81
C PRO A 195 20.54 -4.12 5.50
N GLU A 196 20.57 -4.16 6.84
CA GLU A 196 19.64 -4.97 7.61
C GLU A 196 18.18 -4.61 7.29
N GLY A 197 17.32 -5.63 7.21
CA GLY A 197 15.90 -5.45 6.86
C GLY A 197 15.63 -5.29 5.36
N SER A 198 16.64 -5.42 4.49
CA SER A 198 16.44 -5.42 3.03
C SER A 198 15.51 -6.54 2.58
N ARG A 199 14.58 -6.23 1.67
CA ARG A 199 13.59 -7.17 1.12
C ARG A 199 13.50 -7.01 -0.39
N MET A 200 13.36 -8.13 -1.09
CA MET A 200 12.93 -8.17 -2.49
C MET A 200 11.41 -8.32 -2.51
N VAL A 201 10.73 -7.42 -3.21
CA VAL A 201 9.27 -7.44 -3.37
C VAL A 201 8.94 -7.65 -4.83
N THR A 202 8.11 -8.63 -5.13
CA THR A 202 7.58 -8.90 -6.47
C THR A 202 6.07 -8.87 -6.42
N THR A 203 5.44 -8.08 -7.30
CA THR A 203 3.98 -7.96 -7.38
C THR A 203 3.51 -8.28 -8.78
N ALA A 204 2.52 -9.16 -8.88
CA ALA A 204 1.77 -9.44 -10.10
C ALA A 204 0.36 -8.88 -9.94
N THR A 205 0.04 -7.83 -10.69
CA THR A 205 -1.28 -7.18 -10.69
C THR A 205 -1.53 -6.54 -12.07
N PRO A 206 -2.79 -6.35 -12.49
CA PRO A 206 -3.10 -5.63 -13.72
C PRO A 206 -2.51 -4.21 -13.68
N LEU A 207 -1.72 -3.89 -14.70
CA LEU A 207 -1.06 -2.59 -14.85
C LEU A 207 -2.00 -1.60 -15.55
N GLY A 208 -1.92 -0.32 -15.18
CA GLY A 208 -2.58 0.76 -15.93
C GLY A 208 -4.11 0.78 -15.85
N ARG A 209 -4.72 0.10 -14.87
CA ARG A 209 -6.16 0.20 -14.58
C ARG A 209 -6.45 1.44 -13.73
N ASP A 210 -7.61 2.06 -13.92
CA ASP A 210 -8.03 3.26 -13.20
C ASP A 210 -8.99 2.95 -12.04
N THR A 211 -9.87 1.96 -12.24
CA THR A 211 -10.88 1.53 -11.28
C THR A 211 -10.31 0.62 -10.20
N ALA A 212 -10.97 0.58 -9.04
CA ALA A 212 -10.58 -0.17 -7.85
C ALA A 212 -9.15 0.14 -7.36
N GLN A 213 -8.69 1.37 -7.58
CA GLN A 213 -7.34 1.82 -7.23
C GLN A 213 -7.32 2.59 -5.91
N ARG A 214 -6.49 2.16 -4.96
CA ARG A 214 -6.25 2.88 -3.70
C ARG A 214 -5.03 3.79 -3.84
N LEU A 215 -4.97 4.84 -3.03
CA LEU A 215 -3.72 5.55 -2.79
C LEU A 215 -2.72 4.56 -2.17
N ASP A 216 -1.48 4.57 -2.63
CA ASP A 216 -0.39 3.85 -1.93
C ASP A 216 0.03 4.66 -0.70
N ASN A 217 -0.79 4.54 0.35
CA ASN A 217 -0.75 5.43 1.51
C ASN A 217 0.44 5.12 2.45
N PRO A 218 1.28 6.12 2.80
CA PRO A 218 2.44 5.93 3.66
C PRO A 218 2.15 5.65 5.15
N THR A 219 0.90 5.83 5.62
CA THR A 219 0.58 5.79 7.06
C THR A 219 0.41 4.39 7.64
N ASN A 220 0.05 3.39 6.82
CA ASN A 220 -0.35 2.01 7.19
C ASN A 220 -0.13 1.63 8.67
N LEU A 221 -1.08 2.02 9.52
CA LEU A 221 -0.98 1.85 10.98
C LEU A 221 -0.96 0.39 11.39
N TYR A 222 -1.64 -0.49 10.65
CA TYR A 222 -1.70 -1.90 10.99
C TYR A 222 -0.31 -2.54 10.93
N GLU A 223 0.48 -2.25 9.89
CA GLU A 223 1.87 -2.70 9.79
C GLU A 223 2.77 -2.03 10.83
N ARG A 224 2.61 -0.72 11.05
CA ARG A 224 3.46 0.03 12.00
C ARG A 224 3.26 -0.37 13.46
N THR A 225 2.05 -0.80 13.81
CA THR A 225 1.71 -1.27 15.16
C THR A 225 1.92 -2.77 15.34
N GLU A 226 2.40 -3.48 14.32
CA GLU A 226 2.60 -4.94 14.40
C GLU A 226 3.56 -5.33 15.53
N SER A 227 4.64 -4.57 15.72
CA SER A 227 5.61 -4.81 16.80
C SER A 227 5.01 -4.68 18.21
N LEU A 228 3.90 -3.94 18.34
CA LEU A 228 3.16 -3.74 19.59
C LEU A 228 2.03 -4.77 19.77
N SER A 229 1.78 -5.63 18.78
CA SER A 229 0.70 -6.60 18.84
C SER A 229 1.03 -7.80 19.72
N TYR A 230 0.01 -8.39 20.35
CA TYR A 230 0.17 -9.61 21.14
C TYR A 230 0.73 -10.78 20.33
N ARG A 231 0.32 -10.93 19.06
CA ARG A 231 0.85 -11.95 18.15
C ARG A 231 2.36 -11.79 17.94
N HIS A 232 2.84 -10.57 17.74
CA HIS A 232 4.27 -10.33 17.53
C HIS A 232 5.08 -10.68 18.78
N ILE A 233 4.62 -10.23 19.95
CA ILE A 233 5.30 -10.46 21.24
C ILE A 233 5.35 -11.94 21.57
N THR A 234 4.23 -12.66 21.45
CA THR A 234 4.17 -14.09 21.75
C THR A 234 5.06 -14.94 20.83
N ARG A 235 5.21 -14.54 19.56
CA ARG A 235 6.10 -15.22 18.60
C ARG A 235 7.58 -14.98 18.86
N HIS A 236 7.93 -13.82 19.41
CA HIS A 236 9.31 -13.39 19.63
C HIS A 236 9.67 -13.33 21.12
N TRP A 237 8.89 -14.01 21.99
CA TRP A 237 9.08 -13.94 23.44
C TRP A 237 10.50 -14.28 23.90
N SER A 238 11.15 -15.24 23.25
CA SER A 238 12.55 -15.62 23.52
C SER A 238 13.57 -14.52 23.24
N GLN A 239 13.23 -13.50 22.45
CA GLN A 239 14.09 -12.35 22.19
C GLN A 239 13.95 -11.26 23.27
N PHE A 240 12.84 -11.25 24.01
CA PHE A 240 12.56 -10.26 25.05
C PHE A 240 12.83 -10.78 26.47
N SER A 241 12.80 -12.10 26.67
CA SER A 241 13.18 -12.71 27.95
C SER A 241 14.70 -12.97 27.97
N PRO A 242 15.46 -12.45 28.95
CA PRO A 242 16.83 -12.89 29.18
C PRO A 242 16.85 -14.40 29.35
N ASP A 243 17.81 -15.07 28.70
CA ASP A 243 18.06 -16.50 28.90
C ASP A 243 18.35 -16.73 30.39
N ARG A 244 17.39 -17.35 31.10
CA ARG A 244 17.55 -17.68 32.53
C ARG A 244 18.60 -18.77 32.78
N ASN A 245 19.16 -19.36 31.71
CA ASN A 245 20.12 -20.46 31.73
C ASN A 245 21.57 -20.07 31.37
N ARG A 246 21.92 -18.78 31.32
CA ARG A 246 23.33 -18.37 31.39
C ARG A 246 23.67 -17.94 32.81
N GLN A 247 23.99 -18.92 33.65
CA GLN A 247 24.82 -18.69 34.84
C GLN A 247 26.28 -19.05 34.49
N PRO A 248 27.26 -18.37 35.11
CA PRO A 248 28.63 -18.18 34.61
C PRO A 248 29.45 -19.46 34.47
#